data_AF-A0A978VMW2-F1
#
_entry.id   AF-A0A978VMW2-F1
#
_cell.length_a   1.000
_cell.length_b   1.000
_cell.length_c   1.000
_cell.angle_alpha   90.00
_cell.angle_beta   90.00
_cell.angle_gamma   90.00
#
_symmetry.space_group_name_H-M   'P 1'
#
loop_
_entity.id
_entity.type
_entity.pdbx_description
1 polymer ?
#
loop_
_entity_poly.entity_id
_entity_poly.type
_entity_poly.pdbx_seq_one_letter_code
_entity_poly.pdbx_strand_id
1 'polypeptide(L)'
;MYSLMAMQRDQFNRVMVMILAPLMASLLIPCFCCSCSYSGVQYSVGDTLWTIPPTPDYFSNWSSSIFFAIGDSLVFDFETGRFNLVQVSKPEYDRCTAFNPINIISKGPAILPLKQEGVFYFICNISNYCILGQKISITVHNYCPTHNPPSPSPSPSSSPTPTSFPPAAVPVVPSSPSVPALSPVPSPISDGNNTEAPLAAKSSGAFANRAKIGFDFRGMLIFTAGCALLVLLFGEFF
;
A
#
# COMPACT_ATOMS: atom_id res chain seq x y z
N MET A 1 9.27 -0.75 80.03
CA MET A 1 8.23 -1.50 79.29
C MET A 1 7.72 -0.77 78.05
N TYR A 2 7.54 0.56 78.06
CA TYR A 2 7.05 1.30 76.89
C TYR A 2 8.02 1.31 75.67
N SER A 3 9.35 1.40 75.87
CA SER A 3 10.30 1.39 74.75
C SER A 3 10.41 0.05 74.02
N LEU A 4 10.22 -1.10 74.70
CA LEU A 4 10.31 -2.42 74.06
C LEU A 4 9.11 -2.68 73.14
N MET A 5 7.92 -2.20 73.54
CA MET A 5 6.69 -2.30 72.76
C MET A 5 6.69 -1.38 71.53
N ALA A 6 7.31 -0.19 71.66
CA ALA A 6 7.49 0.75 70.55
C ALA A 6 8.46 0.19 69.49
N MET A 7 9.56 -0.43 69.95
CA MET A 7 10.58 -1.01 69.06
C MET A 7 10.06 -2.26 68.32
N GLN A 8 9.19 -3.06 68.93
CA GLN A 8 8.51 -4.18 68.27
C GLN A 8 7.46 -3.72 67.25
N ARG A 9 6.75 -2.63 67.54
CA ARG A 9 5.76 -2.04 66.62
C ARG A 9 6.43 -1.43 65.39
N ASP A 10 7.55 -0.74 65.56
CA ASP A 10 8.31 -0.17 64.43
C ASP A 10 8.93 -1.27 63.55
N GLN A 11 9.49 -2.34 64.14
CA GLN A 11 10.01 -3.46 63.38
C GLN A 11 8.90 -4.22 62.65
N PHE A 12 7.75 -4.44 63.29
CA PHE A 12 6.60 -5.07 62.66
C PHE A 12 6.02 -4.22 61.52
N ASN A 13 5.90 -2.90 61.72
CA ASN A 13 5.40 -1.99 60.69
C ASN A 13 6.39 -1.85 59.52
N ARG A 14 7.71 -1.86 59.79
CA ARG A 14 8.75 -1.88 58.75
C ARG A 14 8.75 -3.17 57.95
N VAL A 15 8.69 -4.33 58.62
CA VAL A 15 8.61 -5.64 57.96
C VAL A 15 7.31 -5.77 57.17
N MET A 16 6.18 -5.29 57.70
CA MET A 16 4.88 -5.29 57.03
C MET A 16 4.87 -4.38 55.80
N VAL A 17 5.48 -3.19 55.86
CA VAL A 17 5.61 -2.28 54.71
C VAL A 17 6.54 -2.86 53.64
N MET A 18 7.65 -3.49 54.01
CA MET A 18 8.58 -4.12 53.07
C MET A 18 8.00 -5.36 52.37
N ILE A 19 7.03 -6.05 52.98
CA ILE A 19 6.38 -7.23 52.38
C ILE A 19 5.13 -6.84 51.57
N LEU A 20 4.32 -5.89 52.05
CA LEU A 20 3.06 -5.52 51.39
C LEU A 20 3.24 -4.55 50.21
N ALA A 21 4.24 -3.65 50.24
CA ALA A 21 4.50 -2.72 49.15
C ALA A 21 4.88 -3.39 47.81
N PRO A 22 5.80 -4.39 47.75
CA PRO A 22 6.11 -5.06 46.48
C PRO A 22 4.98 -5.99 46.00
N LEU A 23 4.18 -6.55 46.91
CA LEU A 23 3.00 -7.37 46.57
C LEU A 23 1.89 -6.53 45.90
N MET A 24 1.68 -5.28 46.36
CA MET A 24 0.71 -4.36 45.75
C MET A 24 1.23 -3.71 44.46
N ALA A 25 2.55 -3.51 44.33
CA ALA A 25 3.17 -3.00 43.11
C ALA A 25 3.21 -4.03 41.96
N SER A 26 3.30 -5.34 42.27
CA SER A 26 3.31 -6.40 41.27
C SER A 26 1.94 -6.67 40.61
N LEU A 27 0.84 -6.23 41.22
CA LEU A 27 -0.53 -6.41 40.70
C LEU A 27 -0.96 -5.27 39.75
N LEU A 28 -0.20 -4.17 39.70
CA LEU A 28 -0.48 -2.98 38.91
C LEU A 28 0.43 -2.83 37.69
N ILE A 29 1.23 -3.83 37.32
CA ILE A 29 1.96 -3.83 36.05
C ILE A 29 0.96 -4.32 35.00
N PRO A 30 0.23 -3.43 34.31
CA PRO A 30 -0.64 -3.87 33.25
C PRO A 30 0.29 -4.43 32.16
N CYS A 31 -0.23 -5.33 31.34
CA CYS A 31 0.45 -5.85 30.16
C CYS A 31 0.75 -4.70 29.17
N PHE A 32 1.71 -3.84 29.50
CA PHE A 32 2.20 -2.72 28.69
C PHE A 32 3.06 -3.24 27.52
N CYS A 33 3.31 -4.55 27.50
CA CYS A 33 4.03 -5.24 26.44
C CYS A 33 3.14 -5.69 25.28
N CYS A 34 1.82 -5.51 25.33
CA CYS A 34 0.93 -5.77 24.18
C CYS A 34 0.63 -4.52 23.34
N SER A 35 1.62 -3.63 23.21
CA SER A 35 1.62 -2.71 22.07
C SER A 35 2.04 -3.54 20.85
N CYS A 36 1.07 -4.12 20.14
CA CYS A 36 1.31 -4.59 18.77
C CYS A 36 1.70 -3.36 17.93
N SER A 37 2.98 -3.04 17.85
CA SER A 37 3.50 -2.03 16.93
C SER A 37 3.37 -2.58 15.51
N TYR A 38 2.19 -2.46 14.92
CA TYR A 38 2.01 -2.65 13.49
C TYR A 38 2.68 -1.47 12.78
N SER A 39 3.88 -1.69 12.27
CA SER A 39 4.54 -0.70 11.40
C SER A 39 3.90 -0.81 10.03
N GLY A 40 3.00 0.11 9.70
CA GLY A 40 2.36 0.15 8.38
C GLY A 40 3.35 0.45 7.25
N VAL A 41 2.89 0.17 6.03
CA VAL A 41 3.67 0.34 4.79
C VAL A 41 3.48 1.75 4.25
N GLN A 42 4.56 2.35 3.72
CA GLN A 42 4.48 3.60 2.97
C GLN A 42 4.39 3.32 1.47
N TYR A 43 3.41 3.92 0.79
CA TYR A 43 3.20 3.80 -0.65
C TYR A 43 3.44 5.15 -1.32
N SER A 44 4.37 5.20 -2.28
CA SER A 44 4.51 6.37 -3.16
C SER A 44 3.40 6.34 -4.21
N VAL A 45 2.60 7.40 -4.27
CA VAL A 45 1.37 7.40 -5.06
C VAL A 45 1.67 7.36 -6.55
N GLY A 46 1.14 6.35 -7.24
CA GLY A 46 1.39 6.13 -8.65
C GLY A 46 2.79 5.65 -8.98
N ASP A 47 3.62 5.25 -7.99
CA ASP A 47 5.05 4.93 -8.17
C ASP A 47 5.82 6.01 -8.96
N THR A 48 5.31 7.23 -8.95
CA THR A 48 5.73 8.38 -9.74
C THR A 48 5.42 9.67 -8.97
N LEU A 49 5.71 10.82 -9.56
CA LEU A 49 5.32 12.10 -8.97
C LEU A 49 3.81 12.30 -9.11
N TRP A 50 3.20 12.94 -8.11
CA TRP A 50 1.82 13.42 -8.17
C TRP A 50 1.73 14.62 -9.12
N THR A 51 1.64 14.32 -10.42
CA THR A 51 1.52 15.27 -11.53
C THR A 51 0.38 14.84 -12.47
N ILE A 52 0.24 15.51 -13.62
CA ILE A 52 -0.73 15.10 -14.64
C ILE A 52 -0.27 13.76 -15.24
N PRO A 53 -1.09 12.70 -15.16
CA PRO A 53 -0.71 11.39 -15.68
C PRO A 53 -0.80 11.34 -17.21
N PRO A 54 -0.14 10.37 -17.87
CA PRO A 54 -0.23 10.17 -19.32
C PRO A 54 -1.62 9.70 -19.76
N THR A 55 -2.36 9.00 -18.89
CA THR A 55 -3.74 8.55 -19.12
C THR A 55 -4.61 8.88 -17.92
N PRO A 56 -5.91 9.20 -18.12
CA PRO A 56 -6.78 9.67 -17.04
C PRO A 56 -7.06 8.61 -15.96
N ASP A 57 -6.90 7.33 -16.29
CA ASP A 57 -7.16 6.16 -15.44
C ASP A 57 -5.92 5.67 -14.68
N TYR A 58 -4.76 6.32 -14.86
CA TYR A 58 -3.48 5.89 -14.30
C TYR A 58 -3.52 5.68 -12.78
N PHE A 59 -3.91 6.71 -12.02
CA PHE A 59 -3.94 6.65 -10.57
C PHE A 59 -5.04 5.72 -10.03
N SER A 60 -6.16 5.57 -10.74
CA SER A 60 -7.20 4.60 -10.37
C SER A 60 -6.76 3.16 -10.59
N ASN A 61 -6.03 2.87 -11.68
CA ASN A 61 -5.47 1.54 -11.90
C ASN A 61 -4.41 1.21 -10.85
N TRP A 62 -3.55 2.19 -10.54
CA TRP A 62 -2.56 2.05 -9.46
C TRP A 62 -3.21 1.74 -8.12
N SER A 63 -4.20 2.53 -7.68
CA SER A 63 -4.82 2.31 -6.36
C SER A 63 -5.62 1.01 -6.30
N SER A 64 -6.21 0.57 -7.41
CA SER A 64 -6.95 -0.70 -7.48
C SER A 64 -6.04 -1.93 -7.39
N SER A 65 -4.75 -1.78 -7.70
CA SER A 65 -3.75 -2.86 -7.61
C SER A 65 -3.20 -3.07 -6.19
N ILE A 66 -3.59 -2.24 -5.22
CA ILE A 66 -3.02 -2.20 -3.87
C ILE A 66 -4.13 -2.37 -2.84
N PHE A 67 -3.84 -3.15 -1.79
CA PHE A 67 -4.70 -3.27 -0.62
C PHE A 67 -4.18 -2.37 0.49
N PHE A 68 -4.89 -1.28 0.77
CA PHE A 68 -4.54 -0.34 1.84
C PHE A 68 -5.21 -0.75 3.16
N ALA A 69 -4.42 -0.79 4.24
CA ALA A 69 -4.89 -1.08 5.59
C ALA A 69 -4.65 0.10 6.54
N ILE A 70 -5.39 0.14 7.65
CA ILE A 70 -5.12 1.11 8.72
C ILE A 70 -3.68 0.91 9.23
N GLY A 71 -2.96 2.02 9.38
CA GLY A 71 -1.54 2.07 9.77
C GLY A 71 -0.60 2.35 8.60
N ASP A 72 -1.01 2.07 7.37
CA ASP A 72 -0.25 2.43 6.17
C ASP A 72 -0.18 3.95 5.97
N SER A 73 0.69 4.42 5.08
CA SER A 73 0.77 5.84 4.71
C SER A 73 0.97 6.03 3.21
N LEU A 74 0.43 7.11 2.68
CA LEU A 74 0.59 7.53 1.29
C LEU A 74 1.58 8.68 1.20
N VAL A 75 2.49 8.60 0.24
CA VAL A 75 3.47 9.66 -0.05
C VAL A 75 3.12 10.27 -1.40
N PHE A 76 2.74 11.54 -1.38
CA PHE A 76 2.46 12.33 -2.55
C PHE A 76 3.64 13.26 -2.81
N ASP A 77 4.51 12.86 -3.74
CA ASP A 77 5.66 13.65 -4.15
C ASP A 77 5.26 14.60 -5.27
N PHE A 78 5.24 15.91 -4.99
CA PHE A 78 4.91 16.92 -6.00
C PHE A 78 5.64 18.24 -5.77
N GLU A 79 5.77 19.02 -6.84
CA GLU A 79 6.40 20.32 -6.78
C GLU A 79 5.46 21.39 -6.20
N THR A 80 5.92 22.00 -5.10
CA THR A 80 5.19 23.07 -4.41
C THR A 80 4.92 24.24 -5.36
N GLY A 81 3.66 24.68 -5.41
CA GLY A 81 3.23 25.80 -6.26
C GLY A 81 2.79 25.40 -7.67
N ARG A 82 3.18 24.22 -8.18
CA ARG A 82 2.65 23.68 -9.44
C ARG A 82 1.50 22.70 -9.23
N PHE A 83 1.55 21.95 -8.14
CA PHE A 83 0.56 20.93 -7.79
C PHE A 83 0.14 21.12 -6.34
N ASN A 84 -1.06 20.65 -6.03
CA ASN A 84 -1.54 20.53 -4.66
C ASN A 84 -2.23 19.19 -4.46
N LEU A 85 -2.50 18.89 -3.19
CA LEU A 85 -3.26 17.73 -2.79
C LEU A 85 -4.47 18.20 -1.98
N VAL A 86 -5.66 17.90 -2.48
CA VAL A 86 -6.92 18.33 -1.87
C VAL A 86 -7.79 17.13 -1.60
N GLN A 87 -8.11 16.89 -0.34
CA GLN A 87 -9.07 15.89 0.06
C GLN A 87 -10.48 16.46 -0.08
N VAL A 88 -11.36 15.74 -0.76
CA VAL A 88 -12.71 16.19 -1.10
C VAL A 88 -13.75 15.11 -0.84
N SER A 89 -15.02 15.50 -0.91
CA SER A 89 -16.14 14.56 -0.92
C SER A 89 -16.25 13.83 -2.28
N LYS A 90 -16.94 12.67 -2.31
CA LYS A 90 -17.21 11.94 -3.56
C LYS A 90 -17.83 12.81 -4.70
N PRO A 91 -18.89 13.61 -4.47
CA PRO A 91 -19.47 14.41 -5.57
C PRO A 91 -18.50 15.47 -6.10
N GLU A 92 -17.65 16.02 -5.24
CA GLU A 92 -16.61 16.97 -5.63
C GLU A 92 -15.46 16.31 -6.39
N TYR A 93 -15.09 15.10 -5.99
CA TYR A 93 -14.15 14.27 -6.73
C TYR A 93 -14.65 13.99 -8.14
N ASP A 94 -15.93 13.59 -8.29
CA ASP A 94 -16.53 13.28 -9.58
C ASP A 94 -16.60 14.50 -10.49
N ARG A 95 -16.86 15.68 -9.91
CA ARG A 95 -16.96 16.97 -10.64
C ARG A 95 -15.63 17.70 -10.79
N CYS A 96 -14.54 17.21 -10.19
CA CYS A 96 -13.26 17.89 -10.12
C CYS A 96 -13.35 19.32 -9.56
N THR A 97 -14.08 19.47 -8.45
CA THR A 97 -14.25 20.75 -7.75
C THR A 97 -13.74 20.62 -6.32
N ALA A 98 -13.34 21.73 -5.69
CA ALA A 98 -13.03 21.76 -4.27
C ALA A 98 -13.70 22.97 -3.61
N PHE A 99 -15.03 23.01 -3.61
CA PHE A 99 -15.79 24.10 -3.01
C PHE A 99 -15.74 24.02 -1.48
N ASN A 100 -15.82 22.80 -0.94
CA ASN A 100 -15.77 22.49 0.49
C ASN A 100 -14.70 21.43 0.75
N PRO A 101 -13.41 21.77 0.57
CA PRO A 101 -12.32 20.81 0.77
C PRO A 101 -12.25 20.38 2.23
N ILE A 102 -12.06 19.08 2.45
CA ILE A 102 -11.86 18.48 3.77
C ILE A 102 -10.45 18.82 4.29
N ASN A 103 -9.47 18.76 3.40
CA ASN A 103 -8.09 19.11 3.71
C ASN A 103 -7.37 19.61 2.45
N ILE A 104 -6.46 20.56 2.61
CA ILE A 104 -5.65 21.11 1.52
C ILE A 104 -4.19 21.10 1.94
N ILE A 105 -3.34 20.51 1.10
CA ILE A 105 -1.89 20.50 1.25
C ILE A 105 -1.29 21.08 -0.03
N SER A 106 -0.71 22.27 0.08
CA SER A 106 -0.13 22.99 -1.05
C SER A 106 1.40 22.83 -1.17
N LYS A 107 2.02 22.10 -0.22
CA LYS A 107 3.47 21.86 -0.18
C LYS A 107 3.76 20.37 -0.21
N GLY A 108 4.64 19.95 -1.13
CA GLY A 108 5.11 18.58 -1.24
C GLY A 108 6.53 18.42 -0.66
N PRO A 109 6.97 17.18 -0.36
CA PRO A 109 6.17 15.96 -0.42
C PRO A 109 5.17 15.86 0.75
N ALA A 110 3.97 15.37 0.49
CA ALA A 110 2.92 15.21 1.50
C ALA A 110 2.81 13.75 1.93
N ILE A 111 2.91 13.50 3.24
CA ILE A 111 2.77 12.16 3.82
C ILE A 111 1.43 12.08 4.55
N LEU A 112 0.56 11.19 4.09
CA LEU A 112 -0.79 11.00 4.61
C LEU A 112 -0.93 9.63 5.29
N PRO A 113 -0.93 9.57 6.64
CA PRO A 113 -1.18 8.32 7.35
C PRO A 113 -2.65 7.90 7.26
N LEU A 114 -2.89 6.64 6.97
CA LEU A 114 -4.21 6.03 6.87
C LEU A 114 -4.64 5.54 8.25
N LYS A 115 -5.43 6.36 8.95
CA LYS A 115 -5.81 6.12 10.35
C LYS A 115 -7.20 5.50 10.53
N GLN A 116 -8.03 5.56 9.50
CA GLN A 116 -9.43 5.15 9.57
C GLN A 116 -9.78 4.34 8.31
N GLU A 117 -10.71 3.41 8.47
CA GLU A 117 -11.30 2.68 7.35
C GLU A 117 -12.21 3.59 6.52
N GLY A 118 -12.40 3.24 5.25
CA GLY A 118 -13.32 3.95 4.35
C GLY A 118 -12.67 4.37 3.04
N VAL A 119 -13.43 5.12 2.24
CA VAL A 119 -12.99 5.60 0.93
C VAL A 119 -12.64 7.09 1.01
N PHE A 120 -11.39 7.41 0.69
CA PHE A 120 -10.87 8.76 0.67
C PHE A 120 -10.62 9.21 -0.78
N TYR A 121 -10.98 10.45 -1.08
CA TYR A 121 -10.88 11.02 -2.41
C TYR A 121 -9.92 12.20 -2.39
N PHE A 122 -8.93 12.17 -3.28
CA PHE A 122 -7.94 13.22 -3.41
C PHE A 122 -7.87 13.70 -4.85
N ILE A 123 -7.73 15.02 -5.02
CA ILE A 123 -7.61 15.68 -6.33
C ILE A 123 -6.51 16.74 -6.28
N CYS A 124 -5.99 17.09 -7.46
CA CYS A 124 -5.30 18.36 -7.67
C CYS A 124 -6.30 19.39 -8.21
N ASN A 125 -6.53 20.47 -7.47
CA ASN A 125 -7.49 21.52 -7.85
C ASN A 125 -6.82 22.69 -8.60
N ILE A 126 -5.68 22.45 -9.24
CA ILE A 126 -5.01 23.46 -10.05
C ILE A 126 -5.47 23.32 -11.49
N SER A 127 -6.03 24.41 -12.04
CA SER A 127 -6.52 24.48 -13.42
C SER A 127 -7.46 23.29 -13.74
N ASN A 128 -7.19 22.56 -14.82
CA ASN A 128 -7.93 21.40 -15.28
C ASN A 128 -7.23 20.07 -14.96
N TYR A 129 -6.24 20.02 -14.06
CA TYR A 129 -5.42 18.82 -13.85
C TYR A 129 -6.20 17.63 -13.31
N CYS A 130 -7.20 17.85 -12.44
CA CYS A 130 -8.11 16.79 -12.00
C CYS A 130 -8.86 16.15 -13.18
N ILE A 131 -9.31 16.96 -14.15
CA ILE A 131 -10.05 16.48 -15.33
C ILE A 131 -9.11 15.67 -16.24
N LEU A 132 -7.83 16.05 -16.30
CA LEU A 132 -6.78 15.31 -17.00
C LEU A 132 -6.33 14.03 -16.26
N GLY A 133 -6.96 13.69 -15.14
CA GLY A 133 -6.71 12.44 -14.41
C GLY A 133 -5.86 12.57 -13.15
N GLN A 134 -5.47 13.78 -12.73
CA GLN A 134 -4.75 13.98 -11.47
C GLN A 134 -5.72 13.92 -10.27
N LYS A 135 -6.30 12.74 -10.07
CA LYS A 135 -7.27 12.40 -9.03
C LYS A 135 -7.12 10.93 -8.65
N ILE A 136 -7.33 10.61 -7.38
CA ILE A 136 -7.22 9.24 -6.87
C ILE A 136 -8.26 8.97 -5.79
N SER A 137 -8.78 7.74 -5.78
CA SER A 137 -9.60 7.22 -4.68
C SER A 137 -8.85 6.08 -4.00
N ILE A 138 -8.88 6.08 -2.67
CA ILE A 138 -8.16 5.15 -1.81
C ILE A 138 -9.18 4.48 -0.90
N THR A 139 -9.24 3.15 -0.95
CA THR A 139 -10.11 2.36 -0.07
C THR A 139 -9.27 1.70 1.01
N VAL A 140 -9.52 2.07 2.27
CA VAL A 140 -8.77 1.62 3.45
C VAL A 140 -9.61 0.61 4.22
N HIS A 141 -9.00 -0.51 4.59
CA HIS A 141 -9.64 -1.61 5.30
C HIS A 141 -9.14 -1.70 6.75
N ASN A 142 -10.01 -2.17 7.66
CA ASN A 142 -9.70 -2.31 9.09
C ASN A 142 -8.94 -3.60 9.46
N TYR A 143 -8.67 -4.47 8.50
CA TYR A 143 -7.92 -5.70 8.70
C TYR A 143 -6.70 -5.73 7.80
N CYS A 144 -5.55 -6.11 8.36
CA CYS A 144 -4.43 -6.54 7.53
C CYS A 144 -4.84 -7.89 6.91
N PRO A 145 -4.72 -8.09 5.59
CA PRO A 145 -4.89 -9.42 5.03
C PRO A 145 -3.84 -10.31 5.70
N THR A 146 -4.28 -11.23 6.55
CA THR A 146 -3.46 -12.38 6.90
C THR A 146 -3.14 -13.06 5.59
N HIS A 147 -1.85 -13.09 5.24
CA HIS A 147 -1.35 -13.81 4.07
C HIS A 147 -1.52 -15.32 4.34
N ASN A 148 -2.76 -15.80 4.31
CA ASN A 148 -3.02 -17.22 4.40
C ASN A 148 -2.42 -17.83 3.13
N PRO A 149 -1.48 -18.78 3.23
CA PRO A 149 -0.93 -19.43 2.05
C PRO A 149 -2.10 -20.00 1.23
N PRO A 150 -2.08 -19.87 -0.10
CA PRO A 150 -3.12 -20.46 -0.94
C PRO A 150 -3.22 -21.95 -0.58
N SER A 151 -4.41 -22.36 -0.15
CA SER A 151 -4.74 -23.77 0.07
C SER A 151 -4.34 -24.55 -1.19
N PRO A 152 -3.67 -25.72 -1.08
CA PRO A 152 -3.27 -26.49 -2.25
C PRO A 152 -4.50 -26.79 -3.11
N SER A 153 -4.46 -26.33 -4.36
CA SER A 153 -5.48 -26.60 -5.36
C SER A 153 -5.69 -28.11 -5.48
N PRO A 154 -6.93 -28.62 -5.56
CA PRO A 154 -7.16 -30.03 -5.83
C PRO A 154 -6.55 -30.41 -7.18
N SER A 155 -5.79 -31.49 -7.20
CA SER A 155 -5.12 -32.01 -8.40
C SER A 155 -6.15 -32.35 -9.49
N PRO A 156 -5.83 -32.13 -10.79
CA PRO A 156 -6.69 -32.55 -11.88
C PRO A 156 -6.79 -34.08 -11.91
N SER A 157 -8.02 -34.59 -11.88
CA SER A 157 -8.33 -36.00 -12.09
C SER A 157 -7.98 -36.39 -13.53
N SER A 158 -7.24 -37.48 -13.66
CA SER A 158 -6.75 -38.05 -14.92
C SER A 158 -7.93 -38.40 -15.86
N SER A 159 -8.02 -37.70 -16.99
CA SER A 159 -8.92 -38.09 -18.08
C SER A 159 -8.38 -39.35 -18.79
N PRO A 160 -9.23 -40.32 -19.16
CA PRO A 160 -8.79 -41.52 -19.85
C PRO A 160 -8.36 -41.24 -21.31
N THR A 161 -7.38 -42.04 -21.71
CA THR A 161 -6.65 -42.09 -22.99
C THR A 161 -7.56 -42.16 -24.23
N PRO A 162 -7.24 -41.43 -25.33
CA PRO A 162 -7.86 -41.70 -26.63
C PRO A 162 -7.26 -42.97 -27.25
N THR A 163 -8.15 -43.91 -27.58
CA THR A 163 -7.85 -45.14 -28.33
C THR A 163 -7.36 -44.81 -29.74
N SER A 164 -6.20 -45.34 -30.09
CA SER A 164 -5.63 -45.35 -31.46
C SER A 164 -6.51 -46.16 -32.41
N PHE A 165 -6.59 -45.76 -33.69
CA PHE A 165 -6.47 -46.67 -34.85
C PHE A 165 -6.17 -45.90 -36.17
N PRO A 166 -5.56 -46.56 -37.20
CA PRO A 166 -4.62 -45.94 -38.15
C PRO A 166 -5.15 -45.92 -39.63
N PRO A 167 -4.34 -45.79 -40.71
CA PRO A 167 -4.37 -44.66 -41.66
C PRO A 167 -4.73 -45.05 -43.13
N ALA A 168 -4.63 -44.05 -44.03
CA ALA A 168 -4.70 -44.08 -45.51
C ALA A 168 -6.05 -43.58 -46.10
N ALA A 169 -6.13 -42.83 -47.21
CA ALA A 169 -5.21 -42.71 -48.34
C ALA A 169 -5.31 -41.33 -49.05
N VAL A 170 -4.21 -40.96 -49.71
CA VAL A 170 -4.06 -39.83 -50.66
C VAL A 170 -4.58 -40.28 -52.04
N PRO A 171 -5.20 -39.40 -52.87
CA PRO A 171 -4.56 -39.03 -54.15
C PRO A 171 -4.80 -37.55 -54.55
N VAL A 172 -3.75 -36.78 -54.84
CA VAL A 172 -3.19 -36.46 -56.18
C VAL A 172 -3.87 -35.26 -56.86
N VAL A 173 -3.07 -34.21 -57.02
CA VAL A 173 -3.26 -32.96 -57.81
C VAL A 173 -3.18 -33.27 -59.31
N PRO A 174 -3.87 -32.51 -60.18
CA PRO A 174 -3.14 -31.85 -61.27
C PRO A 174 -3.61 -30.42 -61.59
N SER A 175 -2.63 -29.51 -61.60
CA SER A 175 -2.23 -28.60 -62.68
C SER A 175 -3.25 -27.77 -63.49
N SER A 176 -3.08 -26.44 -63.38
CA SER A 176 -3.33 -25.29 -64.30
C SER A 176 -3.36 -25.60 -65.81
N PRO A 177 -4.00 -24.79 -66.70
CA PRO A 177 -3.33 -23.55 -67.18
C PRO A 177 -4.23 -22.36 -67.67
N SER A 178 -3.57 -21.19 -67.79
CA SER A 178 -3.71 -20.15 -68.84
C SER A 178 -4.57 -18.88 -68.65
N VAL A 179 -3.83 -17.75 -68.71
CA VAL A 179 -4.16 -16.30 -68.83
C VAL A 179 -4.74 -15.92 -70.21
N PRO A 180 -5.36 -14.73 -70.45
CA PRO A 180 -4.68 -13.42 -70.69
C PRO A 180 -5.44 -12.16 -70.14
N ALA A 181 -4.85 -11.12 -69.54
CA ALA A 181 -3.96 -10.02 -69.99
C ALA A 181 -4.64 -8.74 -70.56
N LEU A 182 -4.11 -7.57 -70.12
CA LEU A 182 -4.20 -6.16 -70.63
C LEU A 182 -5.39 -5.31 -70.10
N SER A 183 -5.29 -4.05 -69.63
CA SER A 183 -4.28 -2.96 -69.46
C SER A 183 -4.96 -1.78 -68.66
N PRO A 184 -4.50 -0.51 -68.64
CA PRO A 184 -3.37 0.08 -67.93
C PRO A 184 -3.68 1.28 -66.97
N VAL A 185 -2.72 1.51 -66.07
CA VAL A 185 -2.26 2.68 -65.26
C VAL A 185 -2.50 4.10 -65.87
N PRO A 186 -2.74 5.20 -65.08
CA PRO A 186 -1.65 6.00 -64.45
C PRO A 186 -1.84 6.52 -63.01
N SER A 187 -0.70 6.60 -62.32
CA SER A 187 -0.39 7.24 -61.02
C SER A 187 -0.39 8.79 -61.10
N PRO A 188 -0.25 9.52 -59.97
CA PRO A 188 1.10 9.92 -59.52
C PRO A 188 1.38 9.96 -57.99
N ILE A 189 2.63 9.58 -57.64
CA ILE A 189 3.63 10.24 -56.75
C ILE A 189 3.20 10.54 -55.29
N SER A 190 3.57 9.71 -54.32
CA SER A 190 4.82 9.69 -53.49
C SER A 190 4.95 10.83 -52.47
N ASP A 191 4.88 10.46 -51.18
CA ASP A 191 5.88 10.82 -50.17
C ASP A 191 5.83 9.77 -49.05
N GLY A 192 6.98 9.16 -48.77
CA GLY A 192 7.14 8.11 -47.77
C GLY A 192 7.65 8.65 -46.44
N ASN A 193 7.28 7.99 -45.35
CA ASN A 193 8.26 7.53 -44.35
C ASN A 193 7.67 6.47 -43.41
N ASN A 194 8.18 5.24 -43.56
CA ASN A 194 8.50 4.20 -42.57
C ASN A 194 7.47 3.73 -41.52
N THR A 195 6.93 2.55 -41.84
CA THR A 195 6.55 1.41 -41.01
C THR A 195 7.55 1.06 -39.91
N GLU A 196 7.09 0.78 -38.67
CA GLU A 196 7.31 -0.52 -38.00
C GLU A 196 6.44 -0.68 -36.72
N ALA A 197 5.50 -1.61 -36.81
CA ALA A 197 4.96 -2.45 -35.74
C ALA A 197 4.76 -3.84 -36.39
N PRO A 198 4.61 -4.97 -35.68
CA PRO A 198 4.27 -5.12 -34.26
C PRO A 198 5.11 -6.20 -33.55
N LEU A 199 4.95 -6.37 -32.23
CA LEU A 199 4.98 -7.69 -31.59
C LEU A 199 4.46 -7.65 -30.14
N ALA A 200 3.31 -8.31 -29.97
CA ALA A 200 2.87 -9.16 -28.86
C ALA A 200 3.39 -8.93 -27.42
N ALA A 201 2.42 -8.62 -26.55
CA ALA A 201 2.09 -9.33 -25.32
C ALA A 201 3.18 -10.17 -24.63
N LYS A 202 3.51 -9.81 -23.39
CA LYS A 202 3.76 -10.80 -22.33
C LYS A 202 3.33 -10.28 -20.95
N SER A 203 2.48 -11.08 -20.31
CA SER A 203 2.14 -11.02 -18.90
C SER A 203 3.36 -11.24 -18.01
N SER A 204 3.48 -10.44 -16.96
CA SER A 204 4.02 -10.89 -15.67
C SER A 204 3.88 -9.76 -14.66
N GLY A 205 3.24 -10.06 -13.52
CA GLY A 205 2.88 -9.10 -12.50
C GLY A 205 4.06 -8.25 -12.05
N ALA A 206 3.85 -6.93 -12.05
CA ALA A 206 4.69 -6.02 -11.31
C ALA A 206 4.23 -6.07 -9.85
N PHE A 207 4.94 -6.87 -9.07
CA PHE A 207 4.99 -6.76 -7.62
C PHE A 207 5.28 -5.28 -7.32
N ALA A 208 4.33 -4.58 -6.71
CA ALA A 208 4.54 -3.22 -6.22
C ALA A 208 5.86 -3.20 -5.45
N ASN A 209 6.78 -2.32 -5.85
CA ASN A 209 8.10 -2.23 -5.26
C ASN A 209 7.92 -1.84 -3.79
N ARG A 210 8.05 -2.83 -2.91
CA ARG A 210 7.99 -2.68 -1.47
C ARG A 210 9.19 -1.86 -1.01
N ALA A 211 9.07 -0.54 -1.03
CA ALA A 211 10.04 0.34 -0.39
C ALA A 211 9.87 0.24 1.14
N LYS A 212 10.53 -0.74 1.76
CA LYS A 212 10.82 -0.71 3.19
C LYS A 212 11.86 0.39 3.43
N ILE A 213 11.41 1.63 3.47
CA ILE A 213 12.21 2.70 4.07
C ILE A 213 12.00 2.52 5.58
N GLY A 214 12.87 1.70 6.18
CA GLY A 214 12.85 1.43 7.60
C GLY A 214 12.97 2.74 8.38
N PHE A 215 11.94 3.07 9.16
CA PHE A 215 12.05 4.12 10.15
C PHE A 215 13.08 3.64 11.20
N ASP A 216 14.20 4.35 11.24
CA ASP A 216 15.41 3.98 11.97
C ASP A 216 15.14 3.85 13.48
N PHE A 217 15.56 2.70 14.05
CA PHE A 217 15.38 2.27 15.44
C PHE A 217 15.97 3.23 16.49
N ARG A 218 16.72 4.27 16.08
CA ARG A 218 17.29 5.26 17.00
C ARG A 218 16.24 6.13 17.72
N GLY A 219 15.04 6.31 17.17
CA GLY A 219 13.96 7.03 17.85
C GLY A 219 13.29 6.23 18.99
N MET A 220 13.19 4.91 18.82
CA MET A 220 12.52 4.02 19.78
C MET A 220 13.42 3.68 20.97
N LEU A 221 14.74 3.57 20.75
CA LEU A 221 15.72 3.38 21.82
C LEU A 221 15.79 4.58 22.78
N ILE A 222 15.51 5.80 22.33
CA ILE A 222 15.48 6.98 23.19
C ILE A 222 14.26 6.97 24.11
N PHE A 223 13.09 6.51 23.63
CA PHE A 223 11.88 6.42 24.44
C PHE A 223 11.93 5.28 25.47
N THR A 224 12.50 4.13 25.11
CA THR A 224 12.64 3.00 26.05
C THR A 224 13.77 3.21 27.06
N ALA A 225 14.91 3.79 26.66
CA ALA A 225 15.97 4.17 27.59
C ALA A 225 15.53 5.32 28.51
N GLY A 226 14.74 6.27 28.00
CA GLY A 226 14.15 7.35 28.81
C GLY A 226 13.22 6.84 29.91
N CYS A 227 12.35 5.87 29.60
CA CYS A 227 11.49 5.23 30.60
C CYS A 227 12.29 4.37 31.59
N ALA A 228 13.31 3.63 31.14
CA ALA A 228 14.14 2.81 32.02
C ALA A 228 15.00 3.67 32.98
N LEU A 229 15.55 4.79 32.51
CA LEU A 229 16.34 5.71 33.33
C LEU A 229 15.45 6.46 34.34
N LEU A 230 14.20 6.78 33.99
CA LEU A 230 13.25 7.39 34.92
C LEU A 230 12.84 6.41 36.03
N VAL A 231 12.59 5.14 35.70
CA VAL A 231 12.26 4.12 36.71
C VAL A 231 13.45 3.81 37.62
N LEU A 232 14.68 3.84 37.11
CA LEU A 232 15.89 3.64 37.93
C LEU A 232 16.23 4.87 38.80
N LEU A 233 15.93 6.09 38.36
CA LEU A 233 16.16 7.30 39.16
C LEU A 233 15.12 7.50 40.28
N PHE A 234 13.89 7.02 40.09
CA PHE A 234 12.83 7.09 41.13
C PHE A 234 12.76 5.86 42.04
N GLY A 235 13.45 4.76 41.69
CA GLY A 235 13.50 3.52 42.48
C GLY A 235 14.55 3.49 43.60
N GLU A 236 15.51 4.42 43.62
CA GLU A 236 16.57 4.51 44.65
C GLU A 236 16.19 5.44 45.84
N PHE A 237 15.00 6.04 45.82
CA PHE A 237 14.55 7.01 46.84
C PHE A 237 13.45 6.49 47.79
N PHE A 238 13.15 5.18 47.78
CA PHE A 238 12.18 4.56 48.70
C PHE A 238 12.77 3.40 49.49
#